data_AF-A0A401ZLI4-F1
#
_entry.id   AF-A0A401ZLI4-F1
#
_cell.length_a   1.000
_cell.length_b   1.000
_cell.length_c   1.000
_cell.angle_alpha   90.00
_cell.angle_beta   90.00
_cell.angle_gamma   90.00
#
_symmetry.space_group_name_H-M   'P 1'
#
loop_
_entity.id
_entity.type
_entity.pdbx_description
1 polymer ?
#
loop_
_entity_poly.entity_id
_entity_poly.type
_entity_poly.pdbx_seq_one_letter_code
_entity_poly.pdbx_strand_id
1 'polypeptide(L)'
;MILRDLELGAMQAHILYHATIEPIYGSWMAGELAHHGYTISYGTLYPMLHRMQQEGLLACEERREGSQLRKYYRATEQGVRDLEQIRQRIRELYQELVLEKPGASSEHPSSRYGEA
;
A
#
# COMPACT_ATOMS: atom_id res chain seq x y z
N MET A 1 -0.09 -17.38 -6.65
CA MET A 1 -0.64 -16.16 -7.29
C MET A 1 -1.18 -15.20 -6.22
N ILE A 2 -2.15 -15.59 -5.39
CA ILE A 2 -2.73 -14.71 -4.35
C ILE A 2 -1.70 -14.08 -3.39
N LEU A 3 -0.74 -14.88 -2.87
CA LEU A 3 0.28 -14.35 -1.96
C LEU A 3 1.13 -13.24 -2.59
N ARG A 4 1.40 -13.33 -3.90
CA ARG A 4 2.16 -12.31 -4.62
C ARG A 4 1.37 -11.01 -4.74
N ASP A 5 0.08 -11.10 -5.00
CA ASP A 5 -0.79 -9.93 -5.11
C ASP A 5 -0.93 -9.25 -3.73
N LEU A 6 -1.00 -10.04 -2.65
CA LEU A 6 -0.99 -9.53 -1.29
C LEU A 6 0.33 -8.82 -0.97
N GLU A 7 1.48 -9.41 -1.29
CA GLU A 7 2.80 -8.78 -1.13
C GLU A 7 2.87 -7.44 -1.87
N LEU A 8 2.43 -7.40 -3.13
CA LEU A 8 2.44 -6.17 -3.92
C LEU A 8 1.54 -5.10 -3.30
N GLY A 9 0.34 -5.48 -2.85
CA GLY A 9 -0.55 -4.58 -2.12
C GLY A 9 0.07 -4.04 -0.83
N ALA A 10 0.75 -4.89 -0.07
CA ALA A 10 1.47 -4.50 1.14
C ALA A 10 2.62 -3.52 0.85
N MET A 11 3.40 -3.76 -0.22
CA MET A 11 4.45 -2.83 -0.66
C MET A 11 3.85 -1.47 -1.06
N GLN A 12 2.75 -1.45 -1.80
CA GLN A 12 2.07 -0.20 -2.15
C GLN A 12 1.56 0.55 -0.91
N ALA A 13 1.05 -0.17 0.10
CA ALA A 13 0.64 0.44 1.36
C ALA A 13 1.83 1.05 2.12
N HIS A 14 2.98 0.38 2.16
CA HIS A 14 4.22 0.94 2.73
C HIS A 14 4.66 2.21 1.98
N ILE A 15 4.75 2.15 0.65
CA ILE A 15 5.13 3.30 -0.19
C ILE A 15 4.22 4.48 0.12
N LEU A 16 2.91 4.26 0.13
CA LEU A 16 1.92 5.31 0.36
C LEU A 16 2.05 5.88 1.77
N TYR A 17 2.22 5.03 2.78
CA TYR A 17 2.46 5.44 4.16
C TYR A 17 3.67 6.37 4.30
N HIS A 18 4.85 5.97 3.82
CA HIS A 18 6.05 6.80 3.93
C HIS A 18 5.90 8.11 3.13
N ALA A 19 5.26 8.07 1.96
CA ALA A 19 4.98 9.25 1.17
C ALA A 19 3.99 10.25 1.84
N THR A 20 3.25 9.84 2.88
CA THR A 20 2.46 10.78 3.71
C THR A 20 3.31 11.53 4.75
N ILE A 21 4.42 10.94 5.18
CA ILE A 21 5.31 11.51 6.20
C ILE A 21 6.22 12.55 5.54
N GLU A 22 6.95 12.12 4.50
CA GLU A 22 7.89 12.98 3.77
C GLU A 22 8.05 12.52 2.31
N PRO A 23 8.60 13.38 1.42
CA PRO A 23 8.83 12.99 0.04
C PRO A 23 9.88 11.87 -0.04
N ILE A 24 9.53 10.77 -0.70
CA ILE A 24 10.39 9.61 -0.87
C ILE A 24 11.03 9.60 -2.26
N TYR A 25 12.20 8.97 -2.40
CA TYR A 25 12.79 8.68 -3.70
C TYR A 25 13.04 7.17 -3.85
N GLY A 26 13.05 6.70 -5.09
CA GLY A 26 12.99 5.26 -5.40
C GLY A 26 14.07 4.42 -4.74
N SER A 27 15.33 4.88 -4.71
CA SER A 27 16.41 4.11 -4.08
C SER A 27 16.31 4.04 -2.55
N TRP A 28 15.82 5.09 -1.89
CA TRP A 28 15.53 5.01 -0.46
C TRP A 28 14.39 4.04 -0.18
N MET A 29 13.30 4.13 -0.95
CA MET A 29 12.14 3.26 -0.77
C MET A 29 12.46 1.78 -1.03
N ALA A 30 13.37 1.48 -1.96
CA ALA A 30 13.87 0.12 -2.16
C ALA A 30 14.57 -0.43 -0.91
N GLY A 31 15.39 0.40 -0.24
CA GLY A 31 16.05 0.05 1.01
C GLY A 31 15.05 -0.16 2.16
N GLU A 32 14.06 0.72 2.27
CA GLU A 32 13.02 0.64 3.29
C GLU A 32 12.16 -0.63 3.13
N LEU A 33 11.73 -0.94 1.89
CA LEU A 33 11.02 -2.18 1.61
C LEU A 33 11.86 -3.42 1.94
N ALA A 34 13.17 -3.38 1.65
CA ALA A 34 14.07 -4.48 2.01
C ALA A 34 14.21 -4.64 3.54
N HIS A 35 14.20 -3.54 4.30
CA HIS A 35 14.20 -3.59 5.77
C HIS A 35 12.94 -4.28 6.32
N HIS A 36 11.81 -4.14 5.64
CA HIS A 36 10.56 -4.85 5.94
C HIS A 36 10.49 -6.29 5.37
N GLY A 37 11.59 -6.79 4.79
CA GLY A 37 11.68 -8.17 4.29
C GLY A 37 11.21 -8.36 2.85
N TYR A 38 10.87 -7.30 2.12
CA TYR A 38 10.46 -7.41 0.72
C TYR A 38 11.67 -7.47 -0.22
N THR A 39 11.70 -8.48 -1.10
CA THR A 39 12.65 -8.50 -2.22
C THR A 39 12.01 -7.84 -3.44
N ILE A 40 12.42 -6.61 -3.76
CA ILE A 40 11.93 -5.87 -4.93
C ILE A 40 13.07 -5.37 -5.80
N SER A 41 12.97 -5.62 -7.11
CA SER A 41 13.92 -5.07 -8.08
C SER A 41 13.54 -3.64 -8.43
N TYR A 42 14.51 -2.82 -8.85
CA TYR A 42 14.22 -1.50 -9.42
C TYR A 42 13.27 -1.58 -10.64
N GLY A 43 13.39 -2.63 -11.46
CA GLY A 43 12.50 -2.90 -12.59
C GLY A 43 11.05 -3.19 -12.19
N THR A 44 10.79 -3.46 -10.90
CA THR A 44 9.44 -3.61 -10.34
C THR A 44 9.00 -2.35 -9.60
N LEU A 45 9.90 -1.75 -8.81
CA LEU A 45 9.60 -0.58 -8.00
C LEU A 45 9.23 0.65 -8.84
N TYR A 46 10.01 0.96 -9.87
CA TYR A 46 9.75 2.18 -10.66
C TYR A 46 8.43 2.11 -11.44
N PRO A 47 8.07 0.99 -12.11
CA PRO A 47 6.73 0.83 -12.67
C PRO A 47 5.62 0.93 -11.63
N MET A 48 5.82 0.39 -10.41
CA MET A 48 4.84 0.51 -9.32
C MET A 48 4.64 1.96 -8.89
N LEU A 49 5.72 2.72 -8.67
CA LEU A 49 5.65 4.15 -8.36
C LEU A 49 4.97 4.95 -9.48
N HIS A 50 5.29 4.64 -10.73
CA HIS A 50 4.65 5.26 -11.88
C HIS A 50 3.15 4.97 -11.93
N ARG A 51 2.74 3.72 -11.68
CA ARG A 51 1.33 3.33 -11.61
C ARG A 51 0.59 4.08 -10.50
N MET A 52 1.15 4.11 -9.30
CA MET A 52 0.56 4.83 -8.16
C MET A 52 0.44 6.34 -8.45
N GLN A 53 1.36 6.91 -9.21
CA GLN A 53 1.24 8.30 -9.68
C GLN A 53 0.11 8.47 -10.70
N GLN A 54 -0.01 7.57 -11.69
CA GLN A 54 -1.09 7.60 -12.69
C GLN A 54 -2.48 7.41 -12.06
N GLU A 55 -2.56 6.59 -11.01
CA GLU A 55 -3.78 6.39 -10.21
C GLU A 55 -4.07 7.58 -9.28
N GLY A 56 -3.21 8.61 -9.25
CA GLY A 56 -3.40 9.82 -8.46
C GLY A 56 -3.09 9.66 -6.98
N LEU A 57 -2.50 8.53 -6.55
CA LEU A 57 -2.12 8.29 -5.15
C LEU A 57 -0.87 9.08 -4.77
N LEU A 58 0.04 9.27 -5.73
CA LEU A 58 1.30 9.98 -5.56
C LEU A 58 1.39 11.17 -6.53
N ALA A 59 1.91 12.29 -6.04
CA ALA A 59 2.47 13.34 -6.87
C ALA A 59 3.99 13.14 -6.99
N CYS A 60 4.55 13.50 -8.15
CA CYS A 60 5.99 13.43 -8.40
C CYS A 60 6.54 14.83 -8.68
N GLU A 61 7.63 15.18 -8.02
CA GLU A 61 8.41 16.40 -8.24
C GLU A 61 9.82 16.01 -8.66
N GLU A 62 10.35 16.67 -9.68
CA GLU A 62 11.75 16.48 -10.10
C GLU A 62 12.62 17.58 -9.50
N ARG A 63 13.64 17.19 -8.75
CA ARG A 63 14.59 18.12 -8.13
C ARG A 63 15.98 17.87 -8.70
N ARG A 64 16.68 18.95 -9.02
CA ARG A 64 18.08 18.89 -9.44
C ARG A 64 18.98 18.86 -8.20
N GLU A 65 19.73 17.78 -8.05
CA GLU A 65 20.74 17.62 -7.02
C GLU A 65 22.10 17.49 -7.69
N GLY A 66 22.84 18.61 -7.72
CA GLY A 66 24.08 18.71 -8.49
C GLY A 66 23.84 18.51 -9.99
N SER A 67 24.48 17.49 -10.56
CA SER A 67 24.33 17.13 -11.97
C SER A 67 23.15 16.20 -12.26
N GLN A 68 22.52 15.61 -11.24
CA GLN A 68 21.48 14.60 -11.41
C GLN A 68 20.07 15.17 -11.16
N LEU A 69 19.11 14.65 -11.92
CA LEU A 69 17.68 14.93 -11.72
C LEU A 69 17.08 13.77 -10.93
N ARG A 70 16.54 14.03 -9.75
CA ARG A 70 15.94 13.02 -8.87
C ARG A 70 14.44 13.23 -8.76
N LYS A 71 13.68 12.14 -8.85
CA LYS A 71 12.24 12.10 -8.63
C LYS A 71 11.92 11.90 -7.15
N TYR A 72 11.12 12.80 -6.61
CA TYR A 72 10.56 12.74 -5.28
C TYR A 72 9.06 12.52 -5.37
N TYR A 73 8.55 11.55 -4.62
CA TYR A 73 7.14 11.19 -4.58
C TYR A 73 6.55 11.57 -3.23
N ARG A 74 5.37 12.19 -3.25
CA ARG A 74 4.59 12.51 -2.04
C ARG A 74 3.16 12.02 -2.23
N ALA A 75 2.52 11.56 -1.16
CA ALA A 75 1.11 11.21 -1.20
C ALA A 75 0.25 12.44 -1.55
N THR A 76 -0.73 12.25 -2.43
CA THR A 76 -1.78 13.26 -2.68
C THR A 76 -2.85 13.19 -1.59
N GLU A 77 -3.80 14.13 -1.60
CA GLU A 77 -4.98 14.03 -0.73
C GLU A 77 -5.78 12.75 -0.99
N GLN A 78 -5.86 12.30 -2.25
CA GLN A 78 -6.49 11.03 -2.60
C GLN A 78 -5.71 9.85 -2.00
N GLY A 79 -4.38 9.87 -2.13
CA GLY A 79 -3.51 8.86 -1.52
C GLY A 79 -3.66 8.77 -0.01
N VAL A 80 -3.81 9.89 0.69
CA VAL A 80 -4.05 9.91 2.14
C VAL A 80 -5.41 9.27 2.48
N ARG A 81 -6.47 9.56 1.73
CA ARG A 81 -7.79 8.92 1.93
C ARG A 81 -7.74 7.42 1.67
N ASP A 82 -7.06 7.00 0.63
CA ASP A 82 -6.93 5.58 0.28
C ASP A 82 -6.09 4.82 1.31
N LEU A 83 -5.05 5.44 1.86
CA LEU A 83 -4.29 4.86 2.98
C LEU A 83 -5.18 4.59 4.20
N GLU A 84 -6.10 5.50 4.51
CA GLU A 84 -7.02 5.29 5.64
C GLU A 84 -8.00 4.13 5.37
N GLN A 85 -8.49 4.00 4.13
CA GLN A 85 -9.29 2.84 3.73
C GLN A 85 -8.49 1.54 3.84
N ILE A 86 -7.23 1.54 3.39
CA ILE A 86 -6.32 0.39 3.52
C ILE A 86 -6.15 -0.01 5.00
N ARG A 87 -5.94 0.96 5.90
CA ARG A 87 -5.83 0.70 7.35
C ARG A 87 -7.08 0.04 7.91
N GLN A 88 -8.27 0.49 7.51
CA GLN A 88 -9.52 -0.13 7.94
C GLN A 88 -9.61 -1.58 7.48
N ARG A 89 -9.30 -1.86 6.21
CA ARG A 89 -9.33 -3.23 5.66
C ARG A 89 -8.31 -4.14 6.33
N ILE A 90 -7.09 -3.67 6.57
CA ILE A 90 -6.06 -4.44 7.28
C ILE A 90 -6.51 -4.74 8.72
N ARG A 91 -7.13 -3.77 9.41
CA ARG A 91 -7.64 -3.97 10.77
C ARG A 91 -8.72 -5.05 10.82
N GLU A 92 -9.68 -5.00 9.91
CA GLU A 92 -10.74 -6.00 9.77
C GLU A 92 -10.14 -7.38 9.49
N LEU A 93 -9.26 -7.47 8.48
CA LEU A 93 -8.60 -8.72 8.11
C LEU A 93 -7.79 -9.33 9.26
N TYR A 94 -7.08 -8.50 10.02
CA TYR A 94 -6.31 -8.95 11.19
C TYR A 94 -7.20 -9.44 12.32
N GLN A 95 -8.32 -8.75 12.58
CA GLN A 95 -9.29 -9.18 13.59
C GLN A 95 -9.88 -10.55 13.28
N GLU A 96 -10.22 -10.79 12.01
CA GLU A 96 -10.84 -12.05 11.59
C GLU A 96 -9.82 -13.19 11.48
N LEU A 97 -8.69 -12.97 10.81
CA LEU A 97 -7.74 -14.06 10.49
C LEU A 97 -6.74 -14.36 11.60
N VAL A 98 -6.40 -13.38 12.44
CA VAL A 98 -5.35 -13.54 13.46
C VAL A 98 -5.93 -13.57 14.87
N LEU A 99 -6.94 -12.74 15.14
CA LEU A 99 -7.58 -12.71 16.46
C LEU A 99 -8.82 -13.61 16.55
N GLU A 100 -9.26 -14.22 15.45
CA GLU A 100 -10.47 -15.05 15.35
C GLU A 100 -11.72 -14.36 15.90
N LYS A 101 -11.77 -13.02 15.82
CA LYS A 101 -12.92 -12.22 16.24
C LYS A 101 -13.82 -11.98 15.04
N PRO A 102 -15.12 -12.28 15.12
CA PRO A 102 -16.04 -11.97 14.04
C PRO A 102 -16.01 -10.46 13.75
N GLY A 103 -15.86 -10.09 12.47
CA GLY A 103 -16.06 -8.71 12.04
C GLY A 103 -17.47 -8.23 12.40
N ALA A 104 -17.65 -6.92 12.54
CA ALA A 104 -18.94 -6.31 12.91
C ALA A 104 -20.10 -6.63 11.94
N SER A 105 -19.81 -7.26 10.80
CA SER A 105 -20.74 -7.62 9.73
C SER A 105 -21.09 -9.12 9.69
N SER A 106 -20.73 -9.90 10.73
CA SER A 106 -20.95 -11.35 10.75
C SER A 106 -22.41 -11.74 11.05
N GLU A 107 -23.38 -11.25 10.27
CA GLU A 107 -24.60 -12.01 10.04
C GLU A 107 -24.30 -13.04 8.96
N HIS A 108 -24.09 -14.29 9.39
CA HIS A 108 -23.82 -15.38 8.48
C HIS A 108 -25.09 -15.66 7.62
N PRO A 109 -25.04 -15.61 6.27
CA PRO A 109 -26.22 -15.82 5.42
C PRO A 109 -26.86 -17.20 5.60
N SER A 110 -26.13 -18.16 6.16
CA SER A 110 -26.58 -19.51 6.52
C SER A 110 -27.72 -19.52 7.54
N SER A 111 -27.96 -18.43 8.27
CA SER A 111 -29.11 -18.31 9.18
C SER A 111 -30.45 -18.10 8.45
N ARG A 112 -30.47 -17.87 7.13
CA ARG A 112 -31.70 -17.70 6.32
C ARG A 112 -32.17 -18.96 5.60
N TYR A 113 -31.39 -20.04 5.62
CA TYR A 113 -31.76 -21.32 5.03
C TYR A 113 -31.73 -22.42 6.10
N GLY A 114 -32.73 -22.41 6.97
CA GLY A 114 -32.97 -23.44 7.97
C GLY A 114 -34.39 -23.34 8.50
N GLU A 115 -35.19 -24.38 8.24
CA GLU A 115 -36.56 -24.66 8.70
C GLU A 115 -37.73 -23.99 7.92
N ALA A 116 -38.05 -24.59 6.77
CA ALA A 116 -39.41 -24.94 6.36
C ALA A 116 -39.38 -26.08 5.33
#